data_AF-A0A7T8HI60-F1
#
_entry.id   AF-A0A7T8HI60-F1
#
_cell.length_a   1.000
_cell.length_b   1.000
_cell.length_c   1.000
_cell.angle_alpha   90.00
_cell.angle_beta   90.00
_cell.angle_gamma   90.00
#
_symmetry.space_group_name_H-M   'P 1'
#
loop_
_entity.id
_entity.type
_entity.pdbx_description
1 polymer ?
#
loop_
_entity_poly.entity_id
_entity_poly.type
_entity_poly.pdbx_seq_one_letter_code
_entity_poly.pdbx_strand_id
1 'polypeptide(L)'
;FTRNLEKLIVETENIDERGSLVQRILEIMLVLQEHNNFNGVLAITSALNSSAVHRLLLTKDEASSYIEDHFKIYWEKLRSINPPCVPFFGQYQTNILFLEEGNQDFLQPHKLINFSKRRKVAEIISEIQQYQNQPYCLSEVKRLKDYLETLEPFPEWSEKDITDHLWQNSITIEPQKVYEGKIRWKGLTLRSPGIKPKNLPGKNHPNPLPKIRTHSVRSDAAEDPSPITSPVYQSPLPDPPRLQ
;
A
#
# COMPACT_ATOMS: atom_id res chain seq x y z
N PHE A 1 -0.46 -9.50 9.29
CA PHE A 1 -1.18 -8.24 9.03
C PHE A 1 -2.41 -8.43 8.13
N THR A 2 -2.31 -8.80 6.85
CA THR A 2 -3.46 -8.98 5.92
C THR A 2 -4.57 -9.87 6.49
N ARG A 3 -4.24 -11.10 6.91
CA ARG A 3 -5.20 -12.04 7.55
C ARG A 3 -5.88 -11.47 8.79
N ASN A 4 -5.20 -10.60 9.54
CA ASN A 4 -5.80 -9.95 10.70
C ASN A 4 -6.88 -8.93 10.30
N LEU A 5 -6.68 -8.21 9.19
CA LEU A 5 -7.70 -7.31 8.65
C LEU A 5 -8.92 -8.09 8.16
N GLU A 6 -8.70 -9.17 7.39
CA GLU A 6 -9.77 -10.07 6.94
C GLU A 6 -10.58 -10.60 8.12
N LYS A 7 -9.89 -11.13 9.14
CA LYS A 7 -10.49 -11.62 10.39
C LYS A 7 -11.35 -10.55 11.06
N LEU A 8 -10.81 -9.36 11.29
CA LEU A 8 -11.54 -8.27 11.94
C LEU A 8 -12.80 -7.89 11.17
N ILE A 9 -12.74 -7.84 9.83
CA ILE A 9 -13.89 -7.50 8.99
C ILE A 9 -14.96 -8.58 9.10
N VAL A 10 -14.62 -9.86 8.92
CA VAL A 10 -15.62 -10.94 8.88
C VAL A 10 -16.14 -11.36 10.26
N GLU A 11 -15.41 -11.06 11.34
CA GLU A 11 -15.88 -11.27 12.71
C GLU A 11 -16.73 -10.10 13.25
N THR A 12 -16.81 -8.99 12.54
CA THR A 12 -17.66 -7.86 12.92
C THR A 12 -19.04 -8.07 12.30
N GLU A 13 -19.96 -8.69 13.05
CA GLU A 13 -21.29 -9.07 12.55
C GLU A 13 -22.19 -7.86 12.25
N ASN A 14 -22.17 -6.84 13.09
CA ASN A 14 -22.99 -5.65 12.92
C ASN A 14 -22.49 -4.79 11.74
N ILE A 15 -23.41 -4.37 10.86
CA ILE A 15 -23.07 -3.66 9.61
C ILE A 15 -22.49 -2.27 9.87
N ASP A 16 -23.00 -1.52 10.84
CA ASP A 16 -22.53 -0.17 11.15
C ASP A 16 -21.10 -0.20 11.71
N GLU A 17 -20.86 -1.15 12.62
CA GLU A 17 -19.52 -1.42 13.17
C GLU A 17 -18.54 -1.85 12.07
N ARG A 18 -18.97 -2.75 11.18
CA ARG A 18 -18.15 -3.26 10.09
C ARG A 18 -17.85 -2.20 9.04
N GLY A 19 -18.82 -1.38 8.67
CA GLY A 19 -18.62 -0.23 7.77
C GLY A 19 -17.62 0.77 8.35
N SER A 20 -17.76 1.11 9.64
CA SER A 20 -16.82 1.98 10.35
C SER A 20 -15.40 1.40 10.45
N LEU A 21 -15.29 0.08 10.63
CA LEU A 21 -14.01 -0.63 10.62
C LEU A 21 -13.34 -0.57 9.24
N VAL A 22 -14.08 -0.84 8.17
CA VAL A 22 -13.57 -0.76 6.79
C VAL A 22 -13.13 0.66 6.46
N GLN A 23 -13.90 1.67 6.87
CA GLN A 23 -13.51 3.07 6.76
C GLN A 23 -12.16 3.34 7.45
N ARG A 24 -11.97 2.85 8.69
CA ARG A 24 -10.70 3.01 9.40
C ARG A 24 -9.54 2.32 8.70
N ILE A 25 -9.76 1.14 8.13
CA ILE A 25 -8.74 0.41 7.36
C ILE A 25 -8.29 1.25 6.14
N LEU A 26 -9.22 1.89 5.45
CA LEU A 26 -8.91 2.75 4.31
C LEU A 26 -8.19 4.04 4.72
N GLU A 27 -8.55 4.64 5.84
CA GLU A 27 -7.80 5.76 6.42
C GLU A 27 -6.35 5.38 6.71
N ILE A 28 -6.11 4.20 7.28
CA ILE A 28 -4.75 3.67 7.50
C ILE A 28 -4.02 3.50 6.17
N MET A 29 -4.70 2.97 5.13
CA MET A 29 -4.14 2.82 3.79
C MET A 29 -3.68 4.17 3.20
N LEU A 30 -4.46 5.23 3.39
CA LEU A 30 -4.10 6.59 2.95
C LEU A 30 -2.83 7.08 3.64
N VAL A 31 -2.71 6.91 4.96
CA VAL A 31 -1.50 7.30 5.71
C VAL A 31 -0.30 6.47 5.26
N LEU A 32 -0.46 5.18 5.02
CA LEU A 32 0.62 4.32 4.48
C LEU A 32 1.10 4.81 3.12
N GLN A 33 0.18 5.25 2.25
CA GLN A 33 0.53 5.83 0.95
C GLN A 33 1.24 7.19 1.09
N GLU A 34 0.79 8.07 1.99
CA GLU A 34 1.48 9.34 2.28
C GLU A 34 2.93 9.11 2.75
N HIS A 35 3.17 8.00 3.42
CA HIS A 35 4.50 7.55 3.85
C HIS A 35 5.22 6.66 2.83
N ASN A 36 4.75 6.54 1.59
CA ASN A 36 5.36 5.67 0.56
C ASN A 36 5.56 4.21 1.02
N ASN A 37 4.69 3.70 1.91
CA ASN A 37 4.72 2.30 2.36
C ASN A 37 3.84 1.45 1.45
N PHE A 38 4.36 1.12 0.28
CA PHE A 38 3.65 0.34 -0.75
C PHE A 38 3.35 -1.08 -0.30
N ASN A 39 4.23 -1.67 0.49
CA ASN A 39 3.98 -2.99 1.07
C ASN A 39 2.71 -3.01 1.94
N GLY A 40 2.54 -2.00 2.81
CA GLY A 40 1.33 -1.86 3.64
C GLY A 40 0.07 -1.57 2.82
N VAL A 41 0.16 -0.71 1.80
CA VAL A 41 -0.96 -0.42 0.89
C VAL A 41 -1.44 -1.68 0.17
N LEU A 42 -0.50 -2.46 -0.38
CA LEU A 42 -0.84 -3.72 -1.03
C LEU A 42 -1.40 -4.74 -0.04
N ALA A 43 -0.86 -4.81 1.18
CA ALA A 43 -1.37 -5.73 2.20
C ALA A 43 -2.84 -5.44 2.56
N ILE A 44 -3.25 -4.16 2.62
CA ILE A 44 -4.65 -3.76 2.79
C ILE A 44 -5.47 -4.08 1.54
N THR A 45 -4.95 -3.74 0.36
CA THR A 45 -5.62 -4.00 -0.93
C THR A 45 -5.90 -5.50 -1.10
N SER A 46 -4.95 -6.37 -0.75
CA SER A 46 -5.11 -7.82 -0.75
C SER A 46 -6.21 -8.28 0.21
N ALA A 47 -6.29 -7.73 1.43
CA ALA A 47 -7.34 -8.07 2.38
C ALA A 47 -8.73 -7.70 1.84
N LEU A 48 -8.87 -6.51 1.25
CA LEU A 48 -10.14 -6.03 0.67
C LEU A 48 -10.57 -6.79 -0.59
N ASN A 49 -9.60 -7.30 -1.35
CA ASN A 49 -9.83 -8.11 -2.55
C ASN A 49 -9.90 -9.62 -2.27
N SER A 50 -9.69 -10.06 -1.02
CA SER A 50 -9.91 -11.45 -0.63
C SER A 50 -11.35 -11.87 -0.91
N SER A 51 -11.60 -13.12 -1.30
CA SER A 51 -12.94 -13.60 -1.67
C SER A 51 -13.98 -13.36 -0.56
N ALA A 52 -13.60 -13.59 0.70
CA ALA A 52 -14.46 -13.41 1.87
C ALA A 52 -14.85 -11.93 2.09
N VAL A 53 -13.97 -10.98 1.83
CA VAL A 53 -14.26 -9.54 2.02
C VAL A 53 -14.86 -8.92 0.76
N HIS A 54 -14.36 -9.29 -0.41
CA HIS A 54 -14.78 -8.71 -1.69
C HIS A 54 -16.28 -8.87 -1.95
N ARG A 55 -16.89 -9.96 -1.46
CA ARG A 55 -18.33 -10.21 -1.64
C ARG A 55 -19.26 -9.38 -0.74
N LEU A 56 -18.74 -8.68 0.27
CA LEU A 56 -19.53 -7.92 1.24
C LEU A 56 -20.00 -6.59 0.64
N LEU A 57 -20.99 -6.65 -0.25
CA LEU A 57 -21.46 -5.48 -1.00
C LEU A 57 -22.13 -4.44 -0.10
N LEU A 58 -22.93 -4.87 0.88
CA LEU A 58 -23.62 -3.94 1.79
C LEU A 58 -22.61 -3.16 2.63
N THR A 59 -21.56 -3.84 3.11
CA THR A 59 -20.43 -3.19 3.81
C THR A 59 -19.74 -2.16 2.92
N LYS A 60 -19.53 -2.49 1.64
CA LYS A 60 -18.87 -1.59 0.70
C LYS A 60 -19.72 -0.35 0.42
N ASP A 61 -21.03 -0.50 0.27
CA ASP A 61 -21.94 0.62 0.05
C ASP A 61 -21.94 1.55 1.28
N GLU A 62 -22.04 0.97 2.49
CA GLU A 62 -21.99 1.72 3.75
C GLU A 62 -20.66 2.48 3.88
N ALA A 63 -19.53 1.81 3.59
CA ALA A 63 -18.22 2.45 3.63
C ALA A 63 -18.09 3.53 2.54
N SER A 64 -18.59 3.28 1.32
CA SER A 64 -18.41 4.15 0.15
C SER A 64 -19.03 5.53 0.34
N SER A 65 -20.15 5.62 1.05
CA SER A 65 -20.78 6.89 1.42
C SER A 65 -19.84 7.87 2.14
N TYR A 66 -18.78 7.36 2.78
CA TYR A 66 -17.76 8.16 3.47
C TYR A 66 -16.45 8.32 2.70
N ILE A 67 -16.29 7.64 1.56
CA ILE A 67 -15.02 7.43 0.85
C ILE A 67 -14.93 8.22 -0.47
N GLU A 68 -16.06 8.51 -1.12
CA GLU A 68 -16.11 9.06 -2.49
C GLU A 68 -15.26 10.33 -2.68
N ASP A 69 -15.19 11.22 -1.69
CA ASP A 69 -14.37 12.44 -1.77
C ASP A 69 -12.86 12.17 -1.68
N HIS A 70 -12.45 11.06 -1.06
CA HIS A 70 -11.04 10.74 -0.81
C HIS A 70 -10.39 9.88 -1.92
N PHE A 71 -11.18 9.09 -2.66
CA PHE A 71 -10.68 8.19 -3.71
C PHE A 71 -10.37 8.89 -5.04
N LYS A 72 -10.96 10.05 -5.32
CA LYS A 72 -10.70 10.79 -6.57
C LYS A 72 -9.32 11.46 -6.57
N ILE A 73 -8.88 11.96 -5.41
CA ILE A 73 -7.56 12.59 -5.20
C ILE A 73 -6.41 11.55 -5.20
N TYR A 74 -6.74 10.28 -5.00
CA TYR A 74 -5.83 9.15 -4.80
C TYR A 74 -5.12 8.70 -6.10
N TRP A 75 -5.83 8.65 -7.23
CA TRP A 75 -5.28 8.19 -8.51
C TRP A 75 -4.39 9.23 -9.22
N GLU A 76 -4.60 10.52 -8.92
CA GLU A 76 -3.87 11.61 -9.57
C GLU A 76 -2.44 11.81 -9.01
N LYS A 77 -2.08 11.16 -7.90
CA LYS A 77 -0.75 11.27 -7.25
C LYS A 77 0.23 10.16 -7.64
N LEU A 78 0.29 9.79 -8.92
CA LEU A 78 1.45 9.06 -9.45
C LEU A 78 2.65 10.00 -9.52
N ARG A 79 3.44 10.05 -8.45
CA ARG A 79 4.72 10.81 -8.41
C ARG A 79 5.91 9.87 -8.38
N SER A 80 7.05 10.41 -8.83
CA SER A 80 8.37 9.89 -8.52
C SER A 80 8.49 9.59 -7.02
N ILE A 81 8.84 8.36 -6.69
CA ILE A 81 8.96 7.89 -5.31
C ILE A 81 10.33 8.34 -4.79
N ASN A 82 10.32 9.32 -3.90
CA ASN A 82 11.51 9.72 -3.15
C ASN A 82 11.56 8.96 -1.81
N PRO A 83 12.69 8.36 -1.42
CA PRO A 83 12.87 7.78 -0.10
C PRO A 83 12.61 8.79 1.04
N PRO A 84 12.22 8.36 2.26
CA PRO A 84 12.04 6.97 2.70
C PRO A 84 10.76 6.33 2.11
N CYS A 85 10.85 5.06 1.74
CA CYS A 85 9.73 4.27 1.25
C CYS A 85 9.89 2.79 1.63
N VAL A 86 8.79 2.04 1.58
CA VAL A 86 8.81 0.57 1.69
C VAL A 86 8.24 -0.01 0.39
N PRO A 87 9.10 -0.37 -0.58
CA PRO A 87 8.68 -1.03 -1.81
C PRO A 87 8.02 -2.38 -1.56
N PHE A 88 7.23 -2.85 -2.54
CA PHE A 88 6.69 -4.21 -2.50
C PHE A 88 7.72 -5.24 -2.95
N PHE A 89 8.08 -6.16 -2.06
CA PHE A 89 9.17 -7.09 -2.31
C PHE A 89 8.83 -8.17 -3.36
N GLY A 90 7.55 -8.52 -3.53
CA GLY A 90 7.13 -9.55 -4.49
C GLY A 90 7.44 -9.21 -5.95
N GLN A 91 7.51 -7.91 -6.30
CA GLN A 91 7.94 -7.47 -7.62
C GLN A 91 9.40 -7.86 -7.88
N TYR A 92 10.29 -7.64 -6.91
CA TYR A 92 11.69 -7.99 -7.04
C TYR A 92 11.90 -9.51 -7.09
N GLN A 93 11.17 -10.26 -6.27
CA GLN A 93 11.21 -11.73 -6.32
C GLN A 93 10.82 -12.26 -7.69
N THR A 94 9.72 -11.75 -8.27
CA THR A 94 9.24 -12.15 -9.59
C THR A 94 10.25 -11.79 -10.68
N ASN A 95 10.81 -10.57 -10.63
CA ASN A 95 11.81 -10.12 -11.60
C ASN A 95 13.08 -10.99 -11.53
N ILE A 96 13.57 -11.31 -10.33
CA ILE A 96 14.75 -12.18 -10.14
C ILE A 96 14.45 -13.58 -10.65
N LEU A 97 13.29 -14.16 -10.31
CA LEU A 97 12.87 -15.49 -10.76
C LEU A 97 12.87 -15.58 -12.29
N PHE A 98 12.17 -14.67 -12.97
CA PHE A 98 12.10 -14.67 -14.44
C PHE A 98 13.45 -14.44 -15.10
N LEU A 99 14.31 -13.64 -14.47
CA LEU A 99 15.67 -13.42 -14.96
C LEU A 99 16.52 -14.68 -14.82
N GLU A 100 16.41 -15.37 -13.68
CA GLU A 100 17.12 -16.60 -13.41
C GLU A 100 16.68 -17.74 -14.34
N GLU A 101 15.38 -17.88 -14.58
CA GLU A 101 14.82 -18.91 -15.48
C GLU A 101 15.05 -18.59 -16.97
N GLY A 102 14.97 -17.31 -17.35
CA GLY A 102 15.10 -16.88 -18.74
C GLY A 102 16.53 -16.82 -19.27
N ASN A 103 17.55 -16.95 -18.42
CA ASN A 103 18.96 -16.84 -18.82
C ASN A 103 19.76 -18.05 -18.32
N GLN A 104 20.50 -18.70 -19.23
CA GLN A 104 21.38 -19.81 -18.86
C GLN A 104 22.53 -19.34 -17.98
N ASP A 105 22.93 -20.18 -17.01
CA ASP A 105 24.08 -19.92 -16.13
C ASP A 105 25.41 -19.95 -16.86
N PHE A 106 25.48 -20.74 -17.94
CA PHE A 106 26.67 -20.91 -18.75
C PHE A 106 26.38 -20.62 -20.21
N LEU A 107 27.30 -19.90 -20.84
CA LEU A 107 27.29 -19.65 -22.28
C LEU A 107 27.81 -20.89 -23.00
N GLN A 108 27.03 -21.35 -23.98
CA GLN A 108 27.43 -22.42 -24.88
C GLN A 108 28.31 -21.89 -26.02
N PRO A 109 29.23 -22.68 -26.58
CA PRO A 109 29.52 -24.08 -26.25
C PRO A 109 30.58 -24.27 -25.15
N HIS A 110 31.29 -23.21 -24.76
CA HIS A 110 32.51 -23.31 -23.93
C HIS A 110 32.24 -23.37 -22.41
N LYS A 111 30.98 -23.51 -21.97
CA LYS A 111 30.55 -23.50 -20.56
C LYS A 111 31.16 -22.31 -19.76
N LEU A 112 31.22 -21.13 -20.37
CA LEU A 112 31.69 -19.92 -19.69
C LEU A 112 30.58 -19.38 -18.78
N ILE A 113 30.91 -18.86 -17.60
CA ILE A 113 29.90 -18.26 -16.71
C ILE A 113 29.23 -17.06 -17.39
N ASN A 114 27.91 -17.03 -17.39
CA ASN A 114 27.13 -15.91 -17.90
C ASN A 114 27.13 -14.74 -16.92
N PHE A 115 28.18 -13.92 -16.96
CA PHE A 115 28.30 -12.72 -16.11
C PHE A 115 27.23 -11.67 -16.42
N SER A 116 26.71 -11.61 -17.65
CA SER A 116 25.60 -10.70 -17.99
C SER A 116 24.35 -11.00 -17.18
N LYS A 117 24.04 -12.29 -16.98
CA LYS A 117 22.96 -12.74 -16.08
C LYS A 117 23.18 -12.20 -14.66
N ARG A 118 24.37 -12.43 -14.11
CA ARG A 118 24.71 -12.02 -12.73
C ARG A 118 24.69 -10.50 -12.55
N ARG A 119 25.13 -9.73 -13.55
CA ARG A 119 25.08 -8.26 -13.53
C ARG A 119 23.64 -7.75 -13.41
N LYS A 120 22.70 -8.29 -14.19
CA LYS A 120 21.30 -7.86 -14.12
C LYS A 120 20.64 -8.20 -12.78
N VAL A 121 20.98 -9.34 -12.17
CA VAL A 121 20.52 -9.65 -10.79
C VAL A 121 21.12 -8.65 -9.79
N ALA A 122 22.40 -8.33 -9.92
CA ALA A 122 23.06 -7.36 -9.05
C ALA A 122 22.48 -5.94 -9.18
N GLU A 123 22.03 -5.54 -10.37
CA GLU A 123 21.32 -4.26 -10.58
C GLU A 123 20.03 -4.21 -9.76
N ILE A 124 19.22 -5.28 -9.77
CA ILE A 124 17.99 -5.37 -8.97
C ILE A 124 18.32 -5.29 -7.46
N ILE A 125 19.34 -6.02 -7.01
CA ILE A 125 19.76 -5.98 -5.60
C ILE A 125 20.25 -4.59 -5.19
N SER A 126 20.97 -3.91 -6.08
CA SER A 126 21.48 -2.56 -5.83
C SER A 126 20.34 -1.55 -5.65
N GLU A 127 19.26 -1.69 -6.43
CA GLU A 127 18.05 -0.88 -6.28
C GLU A 127 17.39 -1.11 -4.90
N ILE A 128 17.26 -2.38 -4.47
CA ILE A 128 16.72 -2.72 -3.14
C ILE A 128 17.56 -2.06 -2.04
N GLN A 129 18.89 -2.15 -2.14
CA GLN A 129 19.81 -1.54 -1.18
C GLN A 129 19.69 -0.02 -1.14
N GLN A 130 19.46 0.63 -2.28
CA GLN A 130 19.25 2.08 -2.34
C GLN A 130 18.06 2.51 -1.46
N TYR A 131 16.96 1.77 -1.49
CA TYR A 131 15.79 2.07 -0.67
C TYR A 131 15.97 1.74 0.83
N GLN A 132 16.88 0.83 1.18
CA GLN A 132 17.19 0.48 2.57
C GLN A 132 18.00 1.56 3.32
N ASN A 133 18.68 2.46 2.60
CA ASN A 133 19.60 3.42 3.19
C ASN A 133 18.92 4.60 3.91
N GLN A 134 17.67 4.92 3.60
CA GLN A 134 16.98 6.09 4.16
C GLN A 134 15.91 5.67 5.19
N PRO A 135 16.13 5.89 6.50
CA PRO A 135 15.14 5.56 7.52
C PRO A 135 13.98 6.57 7.55
N TYR A 136 12.84 6.13 8.07
CA TYR A 136 11.71 7.00 8.38
C TYR A 136 12.03 7.93 9.56
N CYS A 137 11.62 9.20 9.46
CA CYS A 137 11.66 10.15 10.57
C CYS A 137 10.38 10.04 11.42
N LEU A 138 10.19 8.87 12.04
CA LEU A 138 9.04 8.55 12.90
C LEU A 138 9.54 8.12 14.27
N SER A 139 8.82 8.50 15.33
CA SER A 139 9.12 8.05 16.69
C SER A 139 8.49 6.70 16.96
N GLU A 140 9.29 5.75 17.44
CA GLU A 140 8.79 4.43 17.82
C GLU A 140 7.87 4.51 19.04
N VAL A 141 6.70 3.89 18.94
CA VAL A 141 5.78 3.68 20.06
C VAL A 141 5.85 2.22 20.45
N LYS A 142 6.69 1.88 21.45
CA LYS A 142 7.03 0.51 21.84
C LYS A 142 5.81 -0.41 21.96
N ARG A 143 4.79 0.02 22.71
CA ARG A 143 3.54 -0.76 22.89
C ARG A 143 2.88 -1.15 21.57
N LEU A 144 2.85 -0.26 20.59
CA LEU A 144 2.22 -0.52 19.29
C LEU A 144 3.09 -1.45 18.44
N LYS A 145 4.41 -1.27 18.49
CA LYS A 145 5.36 -2.17 17.83
C LYS A 145 5.23 -3.60 18.38
N ASP A 146 5.31 -3.77 19.69
CA ASP A 146 5.17 -5.07 20.36
C ASP A 146 3.84 -5.75 19.99
N TYR A 147 2.74 -4.97 19.97
CA TYR A 147 1.43 -5.47 19.53
C TYR A 147 1.44 -5.93 18.07
N LEU A 148 2.03 -5.15 17.16
CA LEU A 148 2.08 -5.49 15.73
C LEU A 148 3.00 -6.68 15.44
N GLU A 149 4.12 -6.80 16.15
CA GLU A 149 5.08 -7.90 16.01
C GLU A 149 4.53 -9.24 16.54
N THR A 150 3.61 -9.18 17.50
CA THR A 150 2.95 -10.36 18.09
C THR A 150 1.59 -10.69 17.45
N LEU A 151 1.22 -10.02 16.35
CA LEU A 151 -0.04 -10.29 15.65
C LEU A 151 -0.05 -11.67 15.00
N GLU A 152 -0.74 -12.60 15.65
CA GLU A 152 -1.04 -13.93 15.12
C GLU A 152 -2.56 -14.14 15.08
N PRO A 153 -3.23 -13.86 13.94
CA PRO A 153 -4.69 -13.91 13.87
C PRO A 153 -5.24 -15.34 13.90
N PHE A 154 -4.46 -16.33 13.45
CA PHE A 154 -4.86 -17.73 13.32
C PHE A 154 -3.72 -18.67 13.76
N PRO A 155 -3.43 -18.74 15.08
CA PRO A 155 -2.35 -19.58 15.57
C PRO A 155 -2.66 -21.05 15.29
N GLU A 156 -1.68 -21.79 14.76
CA GLU A 156 -1.75 -23.24 14.49
C GLU A 156 -2.78 -23.68 13.43
N TRP A 157 -3.43 -22.74 12.72
CA TRP A 157 -4.41 -23.09 11.68
C TRP A 157 -3.73 -23.29 10.32
N SER A 158 -4.25 -24.23 9.53
CA SER A 158 -3.79 -24.39 8.15
C SER A 158 -4.37 -23.29 7.23
N GLU A 159 -3.71 -23.01 6.09
CA GLU A 159 -4.23 -22.05 5.10
C GLU A 159 -5.65 -22.40 4.63
N LYS A 160 -5.96 -23.70 4.55
CA LYS A 160 -7.29 -24.17 4.19
C LYS A 160 -8.30 -23.79 5.26
N ASP A 161 -8.02 -24.10 6.53
CA ASP A 161 -8.93 -23.81 7.65
C ASP A 161 -9.17 -22.30 7.80
N ILE A 162 -8.13 -21.49 7.60
CA ILE A 162 -8.22 -20.03 7.60
C ILE A 162 -9.17 -19.57 6.50
N THR A 163 -8.97 -20.05 5.27
CA THR A 163 -9.77 -19.64 4.11
C THR A 163 -11.23 -20.06 4.26
N ASP A 164 -11.47 -21.31 4.68
CA ASP A 164 -12.80 -21.86 4.89
C ASP A 164 -13.54 -21.09 6.01
N HIS A 165 -12.85 -20.78 7.11
CA HIS A 165 -13.42 -20.00 8.21
C HIS A 165 -13.79 -18.56 7.79
N LEU A 166 -12.86 -17.85 7.13
CA LEU A 166 -13.10 -16.49 6.66
C LEU A 166 -14.30 -16.44 5.71
N TRP A 167 -14.38 -17.41 4.79
CA TRP A 167 -15.48 -17.55 3.85
C TRP A 167 -16.81 -17.84 4.55
N GLN A 168 -16.81 -18.78 5.50
CA GLN A 168 -18.01 -19.16 6.24
C GLN A 168 -18.57 -18.00 7.08
N ASN A 169 -17.70 -17.23 7.75
CA ASN A 169 -18.12 -16.04 8.49
C ASN A 169 -18.71 -14.99 7.55
N SER A 170 -18.07 -14.75 6.40
CA SER A 170 -18.58 -13.81 5.39
C SER A 170 -20.00 -14.14 4.93
N ILE A 171 -20.28 -15.41 4.64
CA ILE A 171 -21.63 -15.87 4.26
C ILE A 171 -22.63 -15.64 5.40
N THR A 172 -22.19 -15.83 6.64
CA THR A 172 -23.04 -15.72 7.83
C THR A 172 -23.44 -14.27 8.11
N ILE A 173 -22.50 -13.32 7.98
CA ILE A 173 -22.75 -11.91 8.30
C ILE A 173 -23.48 -11.14 7.19
N GLU A 174 -23.34 -11.56 5.94
CA GLU A 174 -24.13 -11.06 4.80
C GLU A 174 -24.73 -12.23 4.02
N PRO A 175 -25.79 -12.87 4.57
CA PRO A 175 -26.57 -13.86 3.86
C PRO A 175 -27.52 -13.18 2.87
N GLN A 176 -28.16 -13.94 1.99
CA GLN A 176 -29.17 -13.40 1.05
C GLN A 176 -30.43 -12.82 1.76
N LYS A 177 -30.61 -13.06 3.06
CA LYS A 177 -31.71 -12.53 3.88
C LYS A 177 -31.15 -11.56 4.90
N VAL A 178 -31.94 -10.56 5.30
CA VAL A 178 -31.53 -9.54 6.29
C VAL A 178 -31.13 -10.21 7.60
N TYR A 179 -29.89 -9.97 8.04
CA TYR A 179 -29.33 -10.46 9.29
C TYR A 179 -28.89 -9.27 10.14
N GLU A 180 -29.47 -9.11 11.33
CA GLU A 180 -29.05 -8.11 12.32
C GLU A 180 -27.96 -8.72 13.20
N GLY A 181 -26.70 -8.41 12.88
CA GLY A 181 -25.53 -8.89 13.61
C GLY A 181 -25.37 -8.27 15.00
N LYS A 182 -24.69 -8.98 15.91
CA LYS A 182 -24.47 -8.52 17.28
C LYS A 182 -23.50 -7.34 17.32
N ILE A 183 -23.85 -6.33 18.13
CA ILE A 183 -22.99 -5.17 18.44
C ILE A 183 -21.87 -5.61 19.41
N ARG A 184 -20.62 -5.46 18.98
CA ARG A 184 -19.41 -5.86 19.71
C ARG A 184 -18.85 -4.75 20.60
N TRP A 185 -18.89 -3.50 20.15
CA TRP A 185 -18.21 -2.34 20.77
C TRP A 185 -19.17 -1.41 21.50
N LYS A 186 -19.93 -1.99 22.44
CA LYS A 186 -20.92 -1.24 23.23
C LYS A 186 -20.25 -0.10 24.02
N GLY A 187 -20.75 1.12 23.84
CA GLY A 187 -20.27 2.32 24.54
C GLY A 187 -19.04 2.99 23.94
N LEU A 188 -18.51 2.48 22.82
CA LEU A 188 -17.45 3.14 22.06
C LEU A 188 -18.02 3.98 20.92
N THR A 189 -17.37 5.10 20.60
CA THR A 189 -17.72 5.88 19.41
C THR A 189 -17.09 5.26 18.18
N LEU A 190 -17.91 5.01 17.16
CA LEU A 190 -17.45 4.51 15.86
C LEU A 190 -16.86 5.61 14.98
N ARG A 191 -17.04 6.88 15.35
CA ARG A 191 -16.54 8.03 14.56
C ARG A 191 -15.03 8.05 14.52
N SER A 192 -14.50 8.25 13.31
CA SER A 192 -13.07 8.40 13.11
C SER A 192 -12.52 9.72 13.68
N PRO A 193 -11.32 9.72 14.28
CA PRO A 193 -10.60 10.96 14.61
C PRO A 193 -10.04 11.67 13.38
N GLY A 194 -10.09 11.04 12.19
CA GLY A 194 -9.51 11.52 10.94
C GLY A 194 -7.99 11.28 10.85
N ILE A 195 -7.45 11.45 9.63
CA ILE A 195 -6.02 11.19 9.32
C ILE A 195 -5.11 12.41 9.49
N LYS A 196 -5.67 13.61 9.67
CA LYS A 196 -4.86 14.85 9.76
C LYS A 196 -4.22 14.98 11.15
N PRO A 197 -2.89 15.17 11.24
CA PRO A 197 -2.23 15.38 12.52
C PRO A 197 -2.71 16.69 13.16
N LYS A 198 -3.17 16.62 14.42
CA LYS A 198 -3.70 17.78 15.15
C LYS A 198 -2.62 18.84 15.45
N ASN A 199 -1.39 18.40 15.71
CA ASN A 199 -0.23 19.24 16.02
C ASN A 199 0.98 18.79 15.19
N LEU A 200 1.24 19.47 14.06
CA LEU A 200 2.56 19.40 13.41
C LEU A 200 3.52 20.31 14.18
N PRO A 201 4.68 19.82 14.67
CA PRO A 201 5.75 20.70 15.09
C PRO A 201 6.20 21.50 13.85
N GLY A 202 5.88 22.79 13.81
CA GLY A 202 6.11 23.62 12.63
C GLY A 202 5.16 24.81 12.45
N LYS A 203 4.00 24.84 13.15
CA LYS A 203 3.15 26.06 13.15
C LYS A 203 3.83 27.27 13.81
N ASN A 204 4.76 27.04 14.74
CA ASN A 204 5.56 28.05 15.43
C ASN A 204 7.07 27.76 15.28
N HIS A 205 7.55 27.41 14.08
CA HIS A 205 8.99 27.30 13.85
C HIS A 205 9.63 28.71 13.92
N PRO A 206 10.77 28.92 14.61
CA PRO A 206 11.41 30.24 14.71
C PRO A 206 11.86 30.81 13.36
N ASN A 207 11.92 29.97 12.31
CA ASN A 207 12.13 30.38 10.93
C ASN A 207 11.16 29.66 9.99
N PRO A 208 9.95 30.19 9.73
CA PRO A 208 9.03 29.60 8.77
C PRO A 208 9.59 29.76 7.34
N LEU A 209 9.52 28.70 6.54
CA LEU A 209 9.85 28.78 5.11
C LEU A 209 8.89 29.78 4.41
N PRO A 210 9.38 30.60 3.46
CA PRO A 210 8.54 31.54 2.73
C PRO A 210 7.41 30.81 2.01
N LYS A 211 6.16 31.28 2.20
CA LYS A 211 5.01 30.74 1.47
C LYS A 211 5.18 31.03 -0.02
N ILE A 212 5.29 29.99 -0.83
CA ILE A 212 5.26 30.10 -2.29
C ILE A 212 3.87 30.61 -2.68
N ARG A 213 3.80 31.83 -3.24
CA ARG A 213 2.57 32.36 -3.83
C ARG A 213 2.26 31.57 -5.09
N THR A 214 1.18 30.79 -5.07
CA THR A 214 0.61 30.20 -6.28
C THR A 214 -0.06 31.31 -7.10
N HIS A 215 0.57 31.74 -8.18
CA HIS A 215 -0.09 32.53 -9.20
C HIS A 215 -1.07 31.62 -9.96
N SER A 216 -2.35 31.97 -9.93
CA SER A 216 -3.39 31.38 -10.77
C SER A 216 -3.08 31.69 -12.24
N VAL A 217 -2.61 30.69 -12.99
CA VAL A 217 -2.54 30.78 -14.45
C VAL A 217 -3.89 30.32 -15.02
N ARG A 218 -4.55 31.22 -15.76
CA ARG A 218 -5.79 30.96 -16.49
C ARG A 218 -5.56 29.88 -17.56
N SER A 219 -6.52 28.98 -17.69
CA SER A 219 -6.63 27.96 -18.72
C SER A 219 -7.07 28.58 -20.05
N ASP A 220 -6.25 28.46 -21.09
CA ASP A 220 -6.72 28.51 -22.48
C ASP A 220 -6.46 27.13 -23.11
N ALA A 221 -7.50 26.61 -23.75
CA ALA A 221 -7.57 25.28 -24.32
C ALA A 221 -6.84 25.18 -25.67
N ALA A 222 -6.14 24.07 -25.90
CA ALA A 222 -5.85 23.53 -27.21
C ALA A 222 -5.74 22.00 -27.12
N GLU A 223 -6.46 21.30 -27.98
CA GLU A 223 -6.48 19.85 -28.19
C GLU A 223 -5.11 19.34 -28.66
N ASP A 224 -4.64 18.17 -28.18
CA ASP A 224 -4.14 16.99 -28.94
C ASP A 224 -3.54 15.89 -27.98
N PRO A 225 -3.15 14.68 -28.45
CA PRO A 225 -3.91 13.44 -28.44
C PRO A 225 -3.54 12.45 -27.31
N SER A 226 -4.38 11.41 -27.15
CA SER A 226 -4.27 10.31 -26.18
C SER A 226 -2.90 9.61 -26.11
N PRO A 227 -2.32 9.35 -24.91
CA PRO A 227 -1.10 8.56 -24.80
C PRO A 227 -1.40 7.14 -24.28
N ILE A 228 -1.70 6.21 -25.19
CA ILE A 228 -1.39 4.79 -24.99
C ILE A 228 0.04 4.60 -25.49
N THR A 229 1.03 4.94 -24.67
CA THR A 229 2.43 4.50 -24.83
C THR A 229 3.14 4.55 -23.49
N SER A 230 3.91 3.50 -23.21
CA SER A 230 4.74 3.36 -22.02
C SER A 230 5.82 4.46 -21.94
N PRO A 231 6.18 4.96 -20.75
CA PRO A 231 7.22 5.98 -20.63
C PRO A 231 8.59 5.39 -20.98
N VAL A 232 9.29 6.08 -21.90
CA VAL A 232 10.70 5.82 -22.22
C VAL A 232 11.58 6.41 -21.11
N TYR A 233 12.35 5.57 -20.43
CA TYR A 233 13.38 6.01 -19.50
C TYR A 233 14.58 6.58 -20.29
N GLN A 234 14.85 7.87 -20.14
CA GLN A 234 16.13 8.46 -20.52
C GLN A 234 17.01 8.61 -19.28
N SER A 235 18.12 7.89 -19.26
CA SER A 235 19.20 8.08 -18.29
C SER A 235 19.87 9.45 -18.51
N PRO A 236 20.29 10.16 -17.46
CA PRO A 236 21.02 11.42 -17.64
C PRO A 236 22.37 11.17 -18.34
N LEU A 237 22.67 12.00 -19.33
CA LEU A 237 23.95 11.99 -20.04
C LEU A 237 25.09 12.41 -19.10
N PRO A 238 26.28 11.79 -19.20
CA PRO A 238 27.44 12.20 -18.40
C PRO A 238 27.99 13.55 -18.88
N ASP A 239 28.46 14.36 -17.92
CA ASP A 239 29.07 15.67 -18.19
C ASP A 239 30.32 15.57 -19.09
N PRO A 240 30.55 16.56 -19.98
CA PRO A 240 31.71 16.56 -20.84
C PRO A 240 33.02 16.78 -20.05
N PRO A 241 34.15 16.24 -20.54
CA PRO A 241 35.43 16.36 -19.86
C PRO A 241 35.90 17.81 -19.82
N ARG A 242 36.34 18.27 -18.64
CA ARG A 242 37.03 19.55 -18.49
C ARG A 242 38.42 19.44 -19.11
N LEU A 243 38.66 20.21 -20.16
CA LEU A 243 39.98 20.39 -20.75
C LEU A 243 40.87 21.16 -19.76
N GLN A 244 42.06 20.62 -19.49
CA GLN A 244 43.23 21.38 -19.02
C GLN A 244 44.13 21.67 -20.22
#